data_AF-A0AAD2C0N9-F1
#
_entry.id   AF-A0AAD2C0N9-F1
#
_cell.length_a   1.000
_cell.length_b   1.000
_cell.length_c   1.000
_cell.angle_alpha   90.00
_cell.angle_beta   90.00
_cell.angle_gamma   90.00
#
_symmetry.space_group_name_H-M   'P 1'
#
loop_
_entity.id
_entity.type
_entity.pdbx_description
1 polymer ?
#
loop_
_entity_poly.entity_id
_entity_poly.type
_entity_poly.pdbx_seq_one_letter_code
_entity_poly.pdbx_strand_id
1 'polypeptide(L)'
;MTTHANGAIVERDLPDGAIRFDVYEDGKVAGTALSLEDALGILAKLKLKRLRASAVEGERPQPPAGTVEPVEEEDDDWPPRPDMYR
;
A
#
# COMPACT_ATOMS: atom_id res chain seq x y z
N MET A 1 -19.50 2.52 20.68
CA MET A 1 -18.57 2.82 19.57
C MET A 1 -17.23 3.16 20.18
N THR A 2 -16.23 2.29 20.06
CA THR A 2 -14.86 2.57 20.51
C THR A 2 -14.04 2.96 19.28
N THR A 3 -13.78 4.26 19.15
CA THR A 3 -12.90 4.83 18.14
C THR A 3 -11.52 4.19 18.32
N HIS A 4 -11.05 3.42 17.33
CA HIS A 4 -9.78 2.70 17.41
C HIS A 4 -8.66 3.75 17.36
N ALA A 5 -8.13 4.15 18.52
CA ALA A 5 -7.14 5.22 18.60
C ALA A 5 -5.81 4.75 17.99
N ASN A 6 -5.56 5.31 16.81
CA ASN A 6 -4.37 5.22 15.98
C ASN A 6 -3.08 5.59 16.72
N GLY A 7 -2.39 4.58 17.25
CA GLY A 7 -1.04 4.69 17.81
C GLY A 7 -0.93 5.59 19.04
N ALA A 8 -0.10 5.19 20.00
CA ALA A 8 0.08 5.93 21.25
C ALA A 8 1.56 6.16 21.52
N ILE A 9 1.90 7.28 22.16
CA ILE A 9 3.23 7.51 22.70
C ILE A 9 3.09 7.50 24.22
N VAL A 10 3.90 6.67 24.88
CA VAL A 10 3.94 6.57 26.34
C VAL A 10 5.31 7.02 26.82
N GLU A 11 5.32 8.02 27.67
CA GLU A 11 6.52 8.48 28.38
C GLU A 11 6.81 7.54 29.55
N ARG A 12 8.07 7.14 29.71
CA ARG A 12 8.55 6.26 30.78
C ARG A 12 9.83 6.81 31.38
N ASP A 13 9.83 6.99 32.69
CA ASP A 13 11.03 7.25 33.47
C ASP A 13 11.91 5.99 33.52
N LEU A 14 13.18 6.17 33.23
CA LEU A 14 14.19 5.13 33.34
C LEU A 14 14.88 5.19 34.72
N PRO A 15 15.41 4.07 35.23
CA PRO A 15 16.08 4.03 36.54
C PRO A 15 17.33 4.91 36.65
N ASP A 16 17.91 5.30 35.52
CA ASP A 16 19.05 6.21 35.41
C ASP A 16 18.64 7.70 35.38
N GLY A 17 17.34 7.99 35.48
CA GLY A 17 16.77 9.34 35.44
C GLY A 17 16.53 9.88 34.03
N ALA A 18 16.79 9.10 32.99
CA ALA A 18 16.44 9.48 31.62
C ALA A 18 14.95 9.24 31.33
N ILE A 19 14.42 9.97 30.34
CA ILE A 19 13.05 9.78 29.84
C ILE A 19 13.12 8.97 28.53
N ARG A 20 12.30 7.93 28.43
CA ARG A 20 12.09 7.16 27.20
C ARG A 20 10.66 7.31 26.73
N PHE A 21 10.50 7.47 25.43
CA PHE A 21 9.20 7.52 24.76
C PHE A 21 9.00 6.22 23.98
N ASP A 22 7.99 5.46 24.33
CA ASP A 22 7.64 4.22 23.66
C ASP A 22 6.41 4.42 22.78
N VAL A 23 6.56 4.14 21.50
CA VAL A 23 5.52 4.28 20.49
C VAL A 23 4.84 2.93 20.30
N TYR A 24 3.53 2.89 20.52
CA TYR A 24 2.70 1.70 20.38
C TYR A 24 1.88 1.74 19.10
N GLU A 25 1.76 0.59 18.44
CA GLU A 25 0.82 0.32 17.36
C GLU A 25 0.10 -1.00 17.69
N ASP A 26 -1.24 -0.98 17.66
CA ASP A 26 -2.10 -2.14 17.88
C ASP A 26 -1.73 -2.96 19.15
N GLY A 27 -1.41 -2.24 20.23
CA GLY A 27 -1.05 -2.81 21.54
C GLY A 27 0.39 -3.32 21.67
N LYS A 28 1.23 -3.18 20.64
CA LYS A 28 2.65 -3.58 20.65
C LYS A 28 3.57 -2.37 20.52
N VAL A 29 4.76 -2.45 21.12
CA VAL A 29 5.79 -1.42 20.93
C VAL A 29 6.31 -1.51 19.50
N ALA A 30 6.06 -0.46 18.72
CA ALA A 30 6.51 -0.32 17.34
C ALA A 30 7.85 0.44 17.24
N GLY A 31 8.19 1.23 18.26
CA GLY A 31 9.48 1.91 18.34
C GLY A 31 9.70 2.59 19.69
N THR A 32 10.94 3.01 19.93
CA THR A 32 11.35 3.72 21.15
C THR A 32 12.25 4.90 20.81
N ALA A 33 12.15 5.98 21.56
CA ALA A 33 12.95 7.18 21.38
C ALA A 33 13.36 7.77 22.74
N LEU A 34 14.42 8.59 22.73
CA LEU A 34 14.87 9.36 23.91
C LEU A 34 14.36 10.82 23.89
N SER A 35 13.65 11.21 22.83
CA SER A 35 13.02 12.52 22.70
C SER A 35 11.58 12.37 22.21
N LEU A 36 10.72 13.33 22.59
CA LEU A 36 9.34 13.38 22.11
C LEU A 36 9.28 13.63 20.59
N GLU A 37 10.19 14.45 20.06
CA GLU A 37 10.27 14.76 18.63
C GLU A 37 10.52 13.49 17.80
N ASP A 38 11.47 12.67 18.22
CA ASP A 38 11.77 11.40 17.55
C ASP A 38 10.58 10.43 17.65
N ALA A 39 9.91 10.36 18.81
CA ALA A 39 8.73 9.53 19.01
C ALA A 39 7.58 9.95 18.08
N LEU A 40 7.35 11.26 17.90
CA LEU A 40 6.38 11.80 16.95
C LEU A 40 6.77 11.45 15.51
N GLY A 41 8.06 11.52 15.17
CA GLY A 41 8.58 11.10 13.86
C GLY A 41 8.32 9.62 13.57
N ILE A 42 8.50 8.74 14.56
CA ILE A 42 8.18 7.30 14.45
C ILE A 42 6.67 7.12 14.22
N LEU A 43 5.82 7.76 15.03
CA LEU A 43 4.37 7.66 14.90
C LEU A 43 3.87 8.16 13.52
N ALA A 44 4.43 9.26 13.02
CA ALA A 44 4.11 9.79 11.70
C ALA A 44 4.46 8.80 10.57
N LYS A 45 5.63 8.14 10.65
CA LYS A 45 6.05 7.11 9.70
C LYS A 45 5.10 5.91 9.71
N LEU A 46 4.67 5.46 10.89
CA LEU A 46 3.70 4.36 11.02
C LEU A 46 2.35 4.72 10.38
N LYS A 47 1.83 5.92 10.66
CA LYS A 47 0.59 6.41 10.03
C LYS A 47 0.71 6.50 8.51
N LEU A 48 1.83 7.00 7.99
CA LEU A 48 2.07 7.08 6.55
C LEU A 48 2.13 5.69 5.90
N LYS A 49 2.79 4.72 6.55
CA LYS A 49 2.83 3.33 6.08
C LYS A 49 1.42 2.72 5.97
N ARG A 50 0.57 2.97 6.96
CA ARG A 50 -0.84 2.52 6.95
C ARG A 50 -1.64 3.15 5.82
N LEU A 51 -1.50 4.45 5.60
CA LEU A 51 -2.15 5.15 4.48
C LEU A 51 -1.73 4.56 3.13
N ARG A 52 -0.44 4.26 2.95
CA ARG A 52 0.05 3.61 1.72
C ARG A 52 -0.52 2.21 1.54
N ALA A 53 -0.57 1.39 2.59
CA ALA A 53 -1.16 0.05 2.51
C ALA A 53 -2.65 0.11 2.14
N SER A 54 -3.41 1.01 2.76
CA SER A 54 -4.83 1.21 2.45
C SER A 54 -5.07 1.73 1.03
N ALA A 55 -4.17 2.56 0.48
CA ALA A 55 -4.27 3.03 -0.89
C ALA A 55 -4.02 1.90 -1.90
N VAL A 56 -3.06 1.02 -1.63
CA VAL A 56 -2.74 -0.13 -2.50
C VAL A 56 -3.85 -1.19 -2.47
N GLU A 57 -4.50 -1.43 -1.33
CA GLU A 57 -5.64 -2.36 -1.25
C GLU A 57 -6.91 -1.86 -1.97
N GLY A 58 -7.00 -0.56 -2.26
CA GLY A 58 -8.07 0.03 -3.08
C GLY A 58 -7.90 -0.24 -4.58
N GLU A 59 -6.70 -0.61 -5.03
CA GLU A 59 -6.40 -1.01 -6.41
C GLU A 59 -6.14 -2.52 -6.45
N ARG A 60 -7.19 -3.34 -6.29
CA ARG A 60 -7.19 -4.63 -6.98
C ARG A 60 -7.66 -4.34 -8.41
N PRO A 61 -6.77 -4.28 -9.43
CA PRO A 61 -7.24 -4.46 -10.79
C PRO A 61 -7.96 -5.80 -10.82
N GLN A 62 -9.25 -5.76 -11.11
CA GLN A 62 -10.01 -6.95 -11.44
C GLN A 62 -9.19 -7.68 -12.50
N PRO A 63 -8.74 -8.93 -12.26
CA PRO A 63 -8.03 -9.66 -13.29
C PRO A 63 -8.94 -9.66 -14.52
N PRO A 64 -8.45 -9.27 -15.71
CA PRO A 64 -9.28 -9.25 -16.90
C PRO A 64 -9.89 -10.63 -17.04
N ALA A 65 -11.22 -10.67 -17.16
CA ALA A 65 -11.97 -11.91 -17.27
C ALA A 65 -11.31 -12.79 -18.34
N GLY A 66 -10.86 -13.96 -17.92
CA GLY A 66 -10.36 -14.95 -18.85
C GLY A 66 -11.46 -15.39 -19.81
N THR A 67 -11.02 -15.83 -20.98
CA THR A 67 -11.74 -16.56 -22.04
C THR A 67 -12.37 -15.68 -23.14
N VAL A 68 -11.54 -15.29 -24.09
CA VAL A 68 -11.95 -15.26 -25.50
C VAL A 68 -11.17 -16.41 -26.14
N GLU A 69 -11.84 -17.52 -26.43
CA GLU A 69 -11.29 -18.56 -27.30
C GLU A 69 -10.97 -17.92 -28.66
N PRO A 70 -9.82 -18.23 -29.29
CA PRO A 70 -9.55 -17.74 -30.63
C PRO A 70 -10.64 -18.27 -31.56
N VAL A 71 -11.38 -17.35 -32.19
CA VAL A 71 -12.25 -17.68 -33.32
C VAL A 71 -11.37 -18.34 -34.39
N GLU A 72 -11.74 -19.53 -34.84
CA GLU A 72 -11.17 -20.12 -36.05
C GLU A 72 -11.48 -19.17 -37.21
N GLU A 73 -10.46 -18.49 -37.74
CA GLU A 73 -10.56 -17.78 -39.01
C GLU A 73 -10.61 -18.82 -40.13
N GLU A 74 -11.83 -19.25 -40.48
CA GLU A 74 -12.10 -19.81 -41.80
C GLU A 74 -11.87 -18.73 -42.87
N ASP A 75 -11.32 -19.21 -43.99
CA ASP A 75 -10.93 -18.53 -45.22
C ASP A 75 -11.78 -17.31 -45.61
N ASP A 76 -11.12 -16.21 -46.02
CA ASP A 76 -11.72 -15.39 -47.07
C ASP A 76 -10.67 -14.66 -47.93
N ASP A 77 -10.96 -14.70 -49.23
CA ASP A 77 -10.15 -14.29 -50.37
C ASP A 77 -9.55 -12.88 -50.21
N TRP A 78 -8.23 -12.80 -50.08
CA TRP A 78 -7.48 -11.54 -50.21
C TRP A 78 -7.60 -11.02 -51.65
N PRO A 79 -7.94 -9.74 -51.85
CA PRO A 79 -8.59 -9.27 -53.08
C PRO A 79 -7.71 -9.45 -54.35
N PRO A 80 -8.34 -9.63 -55.53
CA PRO A 80 -7.62 -9.75 -56.78
C PRO A 80 -6.81 -8.47 -57.02
N ARG A 81 -5.50 -8.61 -57.25
CA ARG A 81 -4.62 -7.47 -57.49
C ARG A 81 -5.06 -6.77 -58.79
N PRO A 82 -5.32 -5.46 -58.76
CA PRO A 82 -5.53 -4.71 -60.00
C PRO A 82 -4.20 -4.52 -60.72
N ASP A 83 -4.16 -5.03 -61.95
CA ASP A 83 -3.21 -4.68 -63.00
C ASP A 83 -3.32 -3.18 -63.30
N MET A 84 -2.25 -2.41 -63.03
CA MET A 84 -1.91 -1.17 -63.75
C MET A 84 -0.64 -0.51 -63.16
N TYR A 85 0.53 -0.92 -63.64
CA TYR A 85 1.65 0.00 -63.81
C TYR A 85 2.10 -0.06 -65.27
N ARG A 86 1.89 1.07 -65.94
CA ARG A 86 2.15 1.39 -67.34
C ARG A 86 3.52 2.00 -67.48
#